data_AF-A0A351ZZH2-F1
#
_entry.id   AF-A0A351ZZH2-F1
#
_cell.length_a   1.000
_cell.length_b   1.000
_cell.length_c   1.000
_cell.angle_alpha   90.00
_cell.angle_beta   90.00
_cell.angle_gamma   90.00
#
_symmetry.space_group_name_H-M   'P 1'
#
loop_
_entity.id
_entity.type
_entity.pdbx_description
1 polymer ?
#
loop_
_entity_poly.entity_id
_entity_poly.type
_entity_poly.pdbx_seq_one_letter_code
_entity_poly.pdbx_strand_id
1 'polypeptide(L)'
;KAFPVEGSNNAKLKVQFFWPFKGDYYILALDSAYQHVLVGEPGRSYLWMMSRTPQVDEGVYATLSAKAAELGFDTKQLMRMSPTPESSKTQ
;
A
#
# COMPACT_ATOMS: atom_id res chain seq x y z
N LYS A 1 -1.71 18.24 -1.27
CA LYS A 1 -1.89 18.46 -2.74
C LYS A 1 -1.21 17.31 -3.49
N ALA A 2 -1.82 16.80 -4.56
CA ALA A 2 -1.29 15.67 -5.36
C ALA A 2 -0.86 16.15 -6.75
N PHE A 3 0.26 15.64 -7.26
CA PHE A 3 0.81 15.96 -8.58
C PHE A 3 1.11 14.66 -9.36
N PRO A 4 0.59 14.49 -10.58
CA PRO A 4 0.93 13.33 -11.41
C PRO A 4 2.39 13.42 -11.91
N VAL A 5 3.06 12.28 -12.04
CA VAL A 5 4.42 12.21 -12.64
C VAL A 5 4.29 11.97 -14.14
N GLU A 6 4.79 12.91 -14.94
CA GLU A 6 4.78 12.83 -16.41
C GLU A 6 5.56 11.60 -16.91
N GLY A 7 5.03 10.93 -17.93
CA GLY A 7 5.60 9.70 -18.50
C GLY A 7 5.23 8.39 -17.79
N SER A 8 4.44 8.43 -16.72
CA SER A 8 4.06 7.22 -15.95
C SER A 8 2.70 6.61 -16.30
N ASN A 9 2.00 7.14 -17.32
CA ASN A 9 0.62 6.74 -17.63
C ASN A 9 -0.33 6.85 -16.40
N ASN A 10 -0.14 7.89 -15.58
CA ASN A 10 -0.85 8.13 -14.32
C ASN A 10 -0.67 7.06 -13.22
N ALA A 11 0.27 6.12 -13.37
CA ALA A 11 0.54 5.10 -12.35
C ALA A 11 1.36 5.62 -11.14
N LYS A 12 1.90 6.85 -11.23
CA LYS A 12 2.67 7.48 -10.15
C LYS A 12 2.08 8.83 -9.77
N LEU A 13 1.69 8.95 -8.50
CA LEU A 13 1.11 10.15 -7.91
C LEU A 13 2.03 10.64 -6.79
N LYS A 14 2.53 11.87 -6.88
CA LYS A 14 3.28 12.51 -5.79
C LYS A 14 2.30 13.24 -4.88
N VAL A 15 2.07 12.71 -3.69
CA VAL A 15 1.14 13.30 -2.71
C VAL A 15 1.94 14.00 -1.61
N GLN A 16 1.62 15.27 -1.36
CA GLN A 16 2.18 16.05 -0.25
C GLN A 16 1.13 16.15 0.84
N PHE A 17 1.34 15.42 1.94
CA PHE A 17 0.40 15.29 3.07
C PHE A 17 0.68 16.29 4.21
N PHE A 18 1.93 16.42 4.68
CA PHE A 18 2.32 17.39 5.70
C PHE A 18 3.79 17.74 5.53
N TRP A 19 4.16 19.02 5.63
CA TRP A 19 5.56 19.45 5.56
C TRP A 19 6.28 18.99 6.85
N PRO A 20 7.39 18.21 6.77
CA PRO A 20 8.28 18.00 5.62
C PRO A 20 8.30 16.55 5.05
N PHE A 21 7.20 15.80 4.99
CA PHE A 21 7.18 14.44 4.40
C PHE A 21 6.71 14.45 2.93
N LYS A 22 7.67 14.44 2.00
CA LYS A 22 7.44 14.08 0.59
C LYS A 22 7.88 12.62 0.40
N GLY A 23 6.94 11.70 0.52
CA GLY A 23 7.19 10.28 0.24
C GLY A 23 6.95 9.97 -1.23
N ASP A 24 7.88 9.27 -1.87
CA ASP A 24 7.68 8.70 -3.19
C ASP A 24 6.63 7.57 -3.10
N TYR A 25 5.50 7.75 -3.78
CA TYR A 25 4.36 6.82 -3.73
C TYR A 25 4.27 6.06 -5.06
N TYR A 26 4.92 4.89 -5.12
CA TYR A 26 5.01 4.07 -6.32
C TYR A 26 4.06 2.89 -6.17
N ILE A 27 3.09 2.78 -7.08
CA ILE A 27 2.21 1.61 -7.15
C ILE A 27 3.02 0.45 -7.73
N LEU A 28 3.34 -0.52 -6.89
CA LEU A 28 4.15 -1.69 -7.23
C LEU A 28 3.27 -2.82 -7.76
N ALA A 29 2.10 -2.99 -7.16
CA ALA A 29 1.09 -3.94 -7.60
C ALA A 29 -0.29 -3.39 -7.34
N LEU A 30 -1.21 -3.69 -8.25
CA LEU A 30 -2.61 -3.36 -8.13
C LEU A 30 -3.40 -4.59 -8.58
N ASP A 31 -4.37 -4.99 -7.78
CA ASP A 31 -5.28 -6.06 -8.16
C ASP A 31 -6.25 -5.60 -9.26
N SER A 32 -6.68 -6.51 -10.13
CA SER A 32 -7.59 -6.22 -11.26
C SER A 32 -8.92 -5.63 -10.82
N ALA A 33 -9.41 -5.97 -9.63
CA ALA A 33 -10.63 -5.42 -9.06
C ALA A 33 -10.40 -4.14 -8.23
N TYR A 34 -9.18 -3.58 -8.24
CA TYR A 34 -8.77 -2.40 -7.46
C TYR A 34 -9.05 -2.56 -5.95
N GLN A 35 -9.13 -3.80 -5.46
CA GLN A 35 -9.42 -4.09 -4.05
C GLN A 35 -8.17 -3.95 -3.18
N HIS A 36 -7.01 -4.30 -3.73
CA HIS A 36 -5.76 -4.30 -3.01
C HIS A 36 -4.68 -3.59 -3.82
N VAL A 37 -3.90 -2.76 -3.15
CA VAL A 37 -2.78 -2.04 -3.74
C VAL A 37 -1.55 -2.21 -2.87
N LEU A 38 -0.43 -2.47 -3.53
CA LEU A 38 0.90 -2.49 -2.95
C LEU A 38 1.61 -1.22 -3.41
N VAL A 39 2.02 -0.42 -2.45
CA VAL A 39 2.71 0.84 -2.67
C VAL A 39 4.04 0.79 -1.97
N GLY A 40 5.10 1.21 -2.63
CA GLY A 40 6.39 1.39 -1.96
C GLY A 40 7.11 2.59 -2.51
N GLU A 41 8.38 2.69 -2.14
CA GLU A 41 9.29 3.72 -2.62
C GLU A 41 10.49 3.08 -3.34
N PRO A 42 11.20 3.81 -4.22
CA PRO A 42 12.40 3.30 -4.87
C PRO A 42 13.53 2.94 -3.89
N GLY A 43 13.57 3.58 -2.72
CA GLY A 43 14.56 3.30 -1.66
C GLY A 43 14.30 2.01 -0.87
N ARG A 44 13.15 1.34 -1.10
CA ARG A 44 12.73 0.11 -0.41
C ARG A 44 12.66 0.18 1.12
N SER A 45 12.69 1.38 1.71
CA SER A 45 12.59 1.55 3.17
C SER A 45 11.13 1.58 3.63
N TYR A 46 10.22 1.98 2.74
CA TYR A 46 8.79 2.01 3.02
C TYR A 46 7.97 1.17 2.03
N LEU A 47 7.08 0.36 2.61
CA LEU A 47 6.10 -0.46 1.91
C LEU A 47 4.75 -0.36 2.63
N TRP A 48 3.71 -0.07 1.86
CA TRP A 48 2.34 0.04 2.32
C TRP A 48 1.45 -0.90 1.50
N MET A 49 0.73 -1.76 2.19
CA MET A 49 -0.31 -2.59 1.61
C MET A 49 -1.65 -2.01 2.03
N MET A 50 -2.45 -1.55 1.07
CA MET A 50 -3.76 -0.96 1.34
C MET A 50 -4.85 -1.83 0.71
N SER A 51 -5.93 -2.01 1.45
CA SER A 51 -7.10 -2.79 1.05
C SER A 51 -8.36 -1.96 1.20
N ARG A 52 -9.31 -2.10 0.28
CA ARG A 52 -10.65 -1.51 0.41
C ARG A 52 -11.49 -2.21 1.48
N THR A 53 -11.19 -3.47 1.77
CA THR A 53 -11.84 -4.26 2.82
C THR A 53 -10.96 -4.31 4.08
N PRO A 54 -11.57 -4.27 5.28
CA PRO A 54 -10.84 -4.40 6.55
C PRO A 54 -10.26 -5.81 6.75
N GLN A 55 -10.88 -6.83 6.16
CA GLN A 55 -10.32 -8.17 6.08
C GLN A 55 -9.69 -8.39 4.71
N VAL A 56 -8.39 -8.65 4.72
CA VAL A 56 -7.64 -9.18 3.56
C VAL A 56 -7.54 -10.68 3.75
N ASP A 57 -7.98 -11.43 2.75
CA ASP A 57 -7.82 -12.87 2.69
C ASP A 57 -6.34 -13.27 2.81
N GLU A 58 -6.05 -14.34 3.54
CA GLU A 58 -4.66 -14.78 3.76
C GLU A 58 -3.96 -15.15 2.45
N GLY A 59 -4.66 -15.69 1.45
CA GLY A 59 -4.10 -15.98 0.14
C GLY A 59 -3.68 -14.71 -0.62
N VAL A 60 -4.48 -13.66 -0.52
CA VAL A 60 -4.15 -12.34 -1.08
C VAL A 60 -2.94 -11.74 -0.35
N TYR A 61 -2.92 -11.79 0.97
CA TYR A 61 -1.80 -11.29 1.77
C TYR A 61 -0.49 -12.03 1.43
N ALA A 62 -0.54 -13.36 1.31
CA ALA A 62 0.62 -14.16 0.94
C ALA A 62 1.12 -13.79 -0.47
N THR A 63 0.20 -13.59 -1.42
CA THR A 63 0.53 -13.18 -2.80
C THR A 63 1.20 -11.81 -2.83
N LEU A 64 0.66 -10.82 -2.12
CA LEU A 64 1.22 -9.48 -2.07
C LEU A 64 2.55 -9.44 -1.32
N SER A 65 2.70 -10.25 -0.27
CA SER A 65 3.96 -10.41 0.45
C SER A 65 5.03 -11.05 -0.43
N ALA A 66 4.69 -12.10 -1.20
CA ALA A 66 5.60 -12.71 -2.15
C ALA A 66 6.07 -11.69 -3.21
N LYS A 67 5.14 -10.90 -3.78
CA LYS A 67 5.49 -9.82 -4.72
C LYS A 67 6.42 -8.78 -4.10
N ALA A 68 6.17 -8.38 -2.86
CA ALA A 68 7.03 -7.45 -2.15
C ALA A 68 8.45 -8.03 -1.97
N ALA A 69 8.56 -9.31 -1.60
CA ALA A 69 9.84 -10.01 -1.48
C ALA A 69 10.57 -10.11 -2.82
N GLU A 70 9.87 -10.41 -3.92
CA GLU A 70 10.45 -10.42 -5.28
C GLU A 70 10.99 -9.05 -5.70
N LEU A 71 10.33 -7.98 -5.28
CA LEU A 71 10.76 -6.59 -5.52
C LEU A 71 11.93 -6.17 -4.60
N GLY A 72 12.35 -7.04 -3.67
CA GLY A 72 13.47 -6.83 -2.76
C GLY A 72 13.11 -6.02 -1.52
N PHE A 73 11.82 -5.95 -1.14
CA PHE A 73 11.39 -5.35 0.12
C PHE A 73 11.48 -6.37 1.27
N ASP A 74 11.80 -5.89 2.47
CA ASP A 74 11.81 -6.73 3.66
C ASP A 74 10.39 -6.94 4.19
N THR A 75 9.81 -8.10 3.86
CA THR A 75 8.45 -8.47 4.31
C THR A 75 8.36 -8.76 5.80
N LYS A 76 9.48 -8.92 6.52
CA LYS A 76 9.47 -9.14 7.98
C LYS A 76 9.15 -7.86 8.74
N GLN A 77 9.36 -6.70 8.12
CA GLN A 77 9.00 -5.40 8.68
C GLN A 77 7.54 -5.01 8.39
N LEU A 78 6.77 -5.85 7.69
CA LEU A 78 5.36 -5.61 7.47
C LEU A 78 4.58 -5.69 8.79
N MET A 79 4.14 -4.54 9.27
CA MET A 79 3.24 -4.44 10.41
C MET A 79 1.79 -4.57 9.93
N ARG A 80 1.16 -5.70 10.20
CA ARG A 80 -0.27 -5.89 9.93
C ARG A 80 -1.07 -5.16 10.98
N MET A 81 -1.79 -4.12 10.58
CA MET A 81 -2.84 -3.56 11.43
C MET A 81 -4.00 -4.55 11.41
N SER A 82 -4.24 -5.21 12.54
CA SER A 82 -5.47 -5.98 12.76
C SER A 82 -6.65 -5.03 12.55
N PRO A 83 -7.70 -5.43 11.81
CA PRO A 83 -8.90 -4.63 11.75
C PRO A 83 -9.38 -4.44 13.18
N THR A 84 -9.42 -3.19 13.65
CA THR A 84 -10.11 -2.85 14.88
C THR A 84 -11.51 -3.43 14.75
N PRO A 85 -12.00 -4.27 15.67
CA PRO A 85 -13.41 -4.61 15.66
C PRO A 85 -14.13 -3.26 15.74
N GLU A 86 -14.78 -2.88 14.64
CA GLU A 86 -15.66 -1.72 14.59
C GLU A 86 -16.55 -1.86 15.81
N SER A 87 -16.41 -0.92 16.73
CA SER A 87 -17.15 -0.88 17.96
C SER A 87 -18.60 -1.13 17.62
N SER A 88 -19.16 -2.22 18.15
CA SER A 88 -20.59 -2.40 18.30
C SER A 88 -21.14 -1.06 18.75
N LYS A 89 -21.81 -0.33 17.85
CA LYS A 89 -22.64 0.79 18.24
C LYS A 89 -23.67 0.19 19.20
N THR A 90 -23.46 0.48 20.49
CA THR A 90 -24.39 0.29 21.59
C THR A 90 -25.80 0.70 21.15
N GLN A 91 -26.75 -0.18 21.51
CA GLN A 91 -28.20 0.03 21.48
C GLN A 91 -28.62 1.33 22.17
#